data_AF-A0A645GUN8-F1
#
_entry.id   AF-A0A645GUN8-F1
#
_cell.length_a   1.000
_cell.length_b   1.000
_cell.length_c   1.000
_cell.angle_alpha   90.00
_cell.angle_beta   90.00
_cell.angle_gamma   90.00
#
_symmetry.space_group_name_H-M   'P 1'
#
loop_
_entity.id
_entity.type
_entity.pdbx_description
1 polymer ?
#
loop_
_entity_poly.entity_id
_entity_poly.type
_entity_poly.pdbx_seq_one_letter_code
_entity_poly.pdbx_strand_id
1 'polypeptide(L)'
;MNKLGINISNHTVLRVIRNLPINQSINVDDAVNMGIDDFALKKGNRYGTIICNLDTKEIIDVLPSRTKEELNKWLQKYPNIRLVSRDGSQSYAVAY
;
A
#
# COMPACT_ATOMS: atom_id res chain seq x y z
N MET A 1 19.36 -20.70 1.24
CA MET A 1 20.20 -19.50 1.48
C MET A 1 21.66 -19.88 1.82
N ASN A 2 22.31 -20.75 1.04
CA ASN A 2 23.65 -21.26 1.41
C ASN A 2 24.83 -20.35 0.96
N LYS A 3 24.55 -19.29 0.18
CA LYS A 3 25.59 -18.35 -0.31
C LYS A 3 26.19 -17.46 0.80
N LEU A 4 25.53 -17.33 1.94
CA LEU A 4 26.00 -16.55 3.10
C LEU A 4 26.50 -17.45 4.26
N GLY A 5 26.59 -18.77 4.07
CA GLY A 5 26.93 -19.72 5.14
C GLY A 5 25.85 -19.91 6.21
N ILE A 6 24.68 -19.28 6.05
CA ILE A 6 23.56 -19.36 6.99
C ILE A 6 22.64 -20.51 6.57
N ASN A 7 22.63 -21.58 7.35
CA ASN A 7 21.76 -22.73 7.12
C ASN A 7 20.34 -22.46 7.66
N ILE A 8 19.55 -21.73 6.86
CA ILE A 8 18.15 -21.42 7.17
C ILE A 8 17.22 -21.83 6.02
N SER A 9 16.08 -22.42 6.37
CA SER A 9 15.06 -22.83 5.41
C SER A 9 14.20 -21.65 4.96
N ASN A 10 13.60 -21.74 3.77
CA ASN A 10 12.65 -20.74 3.28
C ASN A 10 11.45 -20.58 4.23
N HIS A 11 11.01 -21.67 4.88
CA HIS A 11 9.92 -21.63 5.87
C HIS A 11 10.29 -20.80 7.09
N THR A 12 11.53 -20.88 7.54
CA THR A 12 12.01 -20.10 8.68
C THR A 12 12.03 -18.62 8.36
N VAL A 13 12.48 -18.23 7.16
CA VAL A 13 12.45 -16.83 6.70
C VAL A 13 11.02 -16.29 6.67
N LEU A 14 10.10 -17.03 6.05
CA LEU A 14 8.69 -16.63 5.98
C LEU A 14 8.05 -16.51 7.36
N ARG A 15 8.38 -17.42 8.29
CA ARG A 15 7.91 -17.35 9.67
C ARG A 15 8.42 -16.09 10.37
N VAL A 16 9.70 -15.75 10.20
CA VAL A 16 10.27 -14.52 10.77
C VAL A 16 9.57 -13.29 10.22
N ILE A 17 9.43 -13.17 8.89
CA ILE A 17 8.76 -12.03 8.25
C ILE A 17 7.32 -11.88 8.75
N ARG A 18 6.57 -12.98 8.84
CA ARG A 18 5.17 -12.96 9.34
C ARG A 18 5.03 -12.58 10.81
N ASN A 19 6.09 -12.76 11.60
CA ASN A 19 6.10 -12.43 13.02
C ASN A 19 6.71 -11.04 13.29
N LEU A 20 7.13 -10.31 12.25
CA LEU A 20 7.58 -8.93 12.44
C LEU A 20 6.39 -8.06 12.87
N PRO A 21 6.59 -7.13 13.83
CA PRO A 21 5.57 -6.17 14.15
C PRO A 21 5.23 -5.38 12.89
N ILE A 22 3.94 -5.35 12.55
CA ILE A 22 3.45 -4.47 11.50
C ILE A 22 3.35 -3.08 12.15
N ASN A 23 4.24 -2.17 11.75
CA ASN A 23 4.09 -0.76 12.09
C ASN A 23 2.88 -0.21 11.31
N GLN A 24 1.70 -0.33 11.89
CA GLN A 24 0.49 0.34 11.42
C GLN A 24 0.14 1.42 12.43
N SER A 25 0.75 2.58 12.24
CA SER A 25 0.20 3.84 12.74
C SER A 25 0.83 4.95 11.94
N ILE A 26 0.22 5.24 10.80
CA ILE A 26 0.25 6.62 10.34
C ILE A 26 -0.81 7.31 11.17
N ASN A 27 -0.39 8.33 11.91
CA ASN A 27 -1.36 9.17 12.59
C ASN A 27 -2.29 9.74 11.53
N VAL A 28 -3.60 9.63 11.73
CA VAL A 28 -4.60 10.16 10.80
C VAL A 28 -4.26 11.61 10.48
N ASP A 29 -3.79 12.40 11.46
CA ASP A 29 -3.40 13.80 11.29
C ASP A 29 -2.25 14.03 10.29
N ASP A 30 -1.36 13.05 10.09
CA ASP A 30 -0.19 13.16 9.20
C ASP A 30 -0.54 12.88 7.73
N ALA A 31 -1.75 12.40 7.45
CA ALA A 31 -2.24 11.99 6.13
C ALA A 31 -2.68 13.17 5.23
N VAL A 32 -1.83 14.20 5.08
CA VAL A 32 -2.17 15.43 4.34
C VAL A 32 -1.96 15.27 2.82
N ASN A 33 -0.85 14.66 2.42
CA ASN A 33 -0.45 14.49 1.01
C ASN A 33 -0.30 13.00 0.67
N MET A 34 -1.11 12.50 -0.27
CA MET A 34 -1.24 11.07 -0.55
C MET A 34 -0.84 10.72 -1.97
N GLY A 35 -0.08 9.64 -2.12
CA GLY A 35 0.27 9.01 -3.39
C GLY A 35 -0.54 7.74 -3.58
N ILE A 36 -1.13 7.55 -4.77
CA ILE A 36 -1.94 6.40 -5.12
C ILE A 36 -1.43 5.78 -6.41
N ASP A 37 -1.18 4.47 -6.39
CA ASP A 37 -0.72 3.73 -7.57
C ASP A 37 -1.31 2.31 -7.63
N ASP A 38 -1.37 1.75 -8.82
CA ASP A 38 -1.72 0.34 -9.07
C ASP A 38 -0.47 -0.54 -8.98
N PHE A 39 -0.55 -1.62 -8.22
CA PHE A 39 0.50 -2.64 -8.21
C PHE A 39 -0.04 -4.02 -8.59
N ALA A 40 0.75 -4.77 -9.35
CA ALA A 40 0.38 -6.11 -9.80
C ALA A 40 0.84 -7.16 -8.79
N LEU A 41 -0.11 -7.79 -8.08
CA LEU A 41 0.15 -9.04 -7.32
C LEU A 41 0.43 -10.21 -8.27
N LYS A 42 -0.33 -10.27 -9.37
CA LYS A 42 -0.11 -11.19 -10.49
C LYS A 42 -0.39 -10.42 -11.77
N LYS A 43 0.66 -10.08 -12.51
CA LYS A 43 0.58 -9.29 -13.74
C LYS A 43 -0.48 -9.88 -14.69
N GLY A 44 -1.37 -9.02 -15.18
CA GLY A 44 -2.48 -9.42 -16.06
C GLY A 44 -3.65 -10.16 -15.39
N ASN A 45 -3.65 -10.31 -14.07
CA ASN A 45 -4.70 -11.06 -13.37
C ASN A 45 -5.20 -10.32 -12.12
N ARG A 46 -4.30 -9.99 -11.20
CA ARG A 46 -4.66 -9.38 -9.91
C ARG A 46 -3.82 -8.14 -9.66
N TYR A 47 -4.51 -7.03 -9.52
CA TYR A 47 -3.97 -5.72 -9.19
C TYR A 47 -4.60 -5.24 -7.88
N GLY A 48 -3.83 -4.51 -7.10
CA GLY A 48 -4.30 -3.77 -5.93
C GLY A 48 -3.86 -2.32 -6.01
N THR A 49 -4.32 -1.52 -5.05
CA THR A 49 -3.92 -0.12 -4.91
C THR A 49 -2.94 0.00 -3.75
N ILE A 50 -1.81 0.69 -3.97
CA ILE A 50 -0.91 1.09 -2.90
C ILE A 50 -1.14 2.58 -2.59
N ILE A 51 -1.17 2.90 -1.30
CA ILE A 51 -1.37 4.26 -0.82
C ILE A 51 -0.17 4.62 0.04
N CYS A 52 0.50 5.74 -0.28
CA CYS A 52 1.67 6.22 0.43
C CYS A 52 1.50 7.67 0.89
N ASN A 53 2.17 8.01 1.98
CA ASN A 53 2.32 9.40 2.41
C ASN A 53 3.42 10.02 1.53
N LEU A 54 3.11 11.10 0.82
CA LEU A 54 4.07 11.75 -0.09
C LEU A 54 5.18 12.49 0.67
N ASP A 55 4.90 12.95 1.90
CA ASP A 55 5.85 13.69 2.72
C ASP A 55 6.85 12.74 3.38
N THR A 56 6.37 11.67 4.03
CA THR A 56 7.24 10.70 4.74
C THR A 56 7.78 9.59 3.83
N LYS A 57 7.18 9.39 2.65
CA LYS A 57 7.45 8.29 1.72
C LYS A 57 7.14 6.90 2.30
N GLU A 58 6.30 6.85 3.32
CA GLU A 58 5.88 5.61 3.96
C GLU A 58 4.59 5.07 3.35
N ILE A 59 4.43 3.75 3.39
CA ILE A 59 3.21 3.07 2.95
C ILE A 59 2.16 3.24 4.04
N ILE A 60 1.00 3.76 3.66
CA ILE A 60 -0.16 3.93 4.54
C ILE A 60 -0.99 2.66 4.53
N ASP A 61 -1.35 2.21 3.34
CA ASP A 61 -2.21 1.04 3.18
C ASP A 61 -2.04 0.41 1.79
N VAL A 62 -2.51 -0.83 1.69
CA VAL A 62 -2.51 -1.64 0.47
C VAL A 62 -3.88 -2.26 0.32
N LEU A 63 -4.64 -1.78 -0.66
CA LEU A 63 -5.97 -2.32 -0.96
C LEU A 63 -5.85 -3.52 -1.90
N PRO A 64 -6.62 -4.61 -1.66
CA PRO A 64 -6.57 -5.81 -2.49
C PRO A 64 -7.30 -5.67 -3.83
N SER A 65 -7.85 -4.48 -4.11
CA SER A 65 -8.57 -4.09 -5.32
C SER A 65 -8.01 -2.78 -5.86
N ARG A 66 -8.31 -2.51 -7.13
CA ARG A 66 -8.09 -1.22 -7.81
C ARG A 66 -9.39 -0.50 -8.18
N THR A 67 -10.51 -0.95 -7.62
CA THR A 67 -11.82 -0.39 -7.93
C THR A 67 -11.98 0.98 -7.29
N LYS A 68 -12.63 1.89 -8.01
CA LYS A 68 -12.95 3.23 -7.50
C LYS A 68 -13.72 3.17 -6.20
N GLU A 69 -14.68 2.25 -6.07
CA GLU A 69 -15.57 2.14 -4.93
C GLU A 69 -14.81 1.80 -3.64
N GLU A 70 -13.81 0.93 -3.72
CA GLU A 70 -12.98 0.58 -2.56
C GLU A 70 -12.04 1.72 -2.19
N LEU A 71 -11.46 2.39 -3.19
CA LEU A 71 -10.63 3.56 -2.93
C LEU A 71 -11.42 4.71 -2.29
N ASN A 72 -12.61 5.03 -2.81
CA ASN A 72 -13.45 6.11 -2.26
C ASN A 72 -13.85 5.81 -0.80
N LYS A 73 -14.22 4.56 -0.49
CA LYS A 73 -14.51 4.15 0.90
C LYS A 73 -13.30 4.30 1.80
N TRP A 74 -12.09 4.11 1.26
CA TRP A 74 -10.86 4.29 2.01
C TRP A 74 -10.58 5.77 2.24
N LEU A 75 -10.64 6.61 1.20
CA LEU A 75 -10.40 8.06 1.29
C LEU A 75 -11.34 8.74 2.29
N GLN A 76 -12.60 8.31 2.37
CA GLN A 76 -13.57 8.84 3.35
C GLN A 76 -13.17 8.64 4.81
N LYS A 77 -12.25 7.72 5.12
CA LYS A 77 -11.74 7.51 6.48
C LYS A 77 -10.73 8.57 6.91
N TYR A 78 -10.19 9.35 5.96
CA TYR A 78 -9.12 10.32 6.17
C TYR A 78 -9.57 11.71 5.70
N PRO A 79 -10.41 12.41 6.49
CA PRO A 79 -10.99 13.69 6.10
C PRO A 79 -9.96 14.83 6.00
N ASN A 80 -8.75 14.62 6.50
CA ASN A 80 -7.66 15.60 6.52
C ASN A 80 -6.78 15.57 5.25
N ILE A 81 -7.05 14.66 4.30
CA ILE A 81 -6.37 14.63 3.01
C ILE A 81 -6.61 15.95 2.28
N ARG A 82 -5.53 16.61 1.85
CA ARG A 82 -5.57 17.86 1.06
C ARG A 82 -5.14 17.66 -0.37
N LEU A 83 -4.18 16.76 -0.60
CA LEU A 83 -3.62 16.49 -1.91
C LEU A 83 -3.60 14.99 -2.17
N VAL A 84 -4.02 14.60 -3.37
CA VAL A 84 -3.87 13.25 -3.88
C VAL A 84 -3.12 13.31 -5.20
N SER A 85 -1.90 12.77 -5.22
CA SER A 85 -1.18 12.42 -6.44
C SER A 85 -1.53 10.99 -6.82
N ARG A 86 -1.93 10.77 -8.07
CA ARG A 86 -2.32 9.44 -8.54
C ARG A 86 -1.75 9.16 -9.92
N ASP A 87 -1.62 7.87 -10.24
CA ASP A 87 -1.36 7.45 -11.61
C ASP A 87 -2.48 7.97 -12.57
N GLY A 88 -2.10 8.20 -13.82
CA GLY A 88 -2.97 8.79 -14.83
C GLY A 88 -4.06 7.85 -15.36
N SER A 89 -4.27 6.67 -14.75
CA SER A 89 -5.28 5.73 -15.23
C SER A 89 -6.68 6.32 -15.10
N GLN A 90 -7.54 6.00 -16.08
CA GLN A 90 -8.95 6.43 -16.08
C GLN A 90 -9.72 5.90 -14.86
N SER A 91 -9.29 4.76 -14.30
CA SER A 91 -9.89 4.14 -13.11
C SER A 91 -9.94 5.10 -11.91
N TYR A 92 -8.91 5.92 -11.75
CA TYR A 92 -8.83 6.89 -10.67
C TYR A 92 -9.28 8.30 -11.06
N ALA A 93 -9.45 8.60 -12.35
CA ALA A 93 -9.84 9.94 -12.81
C ALA A 93 -11.24 10.38 -12.35
N VAL A 94 -12.06 9.42 -11.97
CA VAL A 94 -13.40 9.63 -11.43
C VAL A 94 -13.46 9.49 -9.90
N ALA A 95 -12.37 9.10 -9.23
CA ALA A 95 -12.31 8.86 -7.79
C ALA A 95 -12.19 10.18 -7.01
N TYR A 96 -13.34 10.73 -6.61
CA TYR A 96 -13.49 11.86 -5.68
C TYR A 96 -14.78 11.65 -4.89
#